data_AF-A0A2K5CZM9-F1
#
_entry.id   AF-A0A2K5CZM9-F1
#
_cell.length_a   1.000
_cell.length_b   1.000
_cell.length_c   1.000
_cell.angle_alpha   90.00
_cell.angle_beta   90.00
_cell.angle_gamma   90.00
#
_symmetry.space_group_name_H-M   'P 1'
#
loop_
_entity.id
_entity.type
_entity.pdbx_description
1 polymer ?
#
loop_
_entity_poly.entity_id
_entity_poly.type
_entity_poly.pdbx_seq_one_letter_code
_entity_poly.pdbx_strand_id
1 'polypeptide(L)'
;MPVPWFLLSLALGRSPMVLPLERLVGPQDATHSSPGLSCHLWDDDILCLPGDIMPALGPVLVVPTHLQTELVLRCRKETDCDLFVRVAVHLAVHGHWEEPEDEKKFGEAADPGLEKPRNVSLQAQVVLSFQAYPTARCVLLEVQVPAALVQFGQSVGSIVYDCFEAALGSEVQTWSYTQPRYEKKLNLTQQLPALPWLNVSADGDNARLVLNVSEEQHFSLFLYWKQVQGPPKPL
;
A
#
# COMPACT_ATOMS: atom_id res chain seq x y z
N MET A 1 -36.75 -25.02 -30.66
CA MET A 1 -37.21 -24.06 -29.62
C MET A 1 -36.10 -23.04 -29.43
N PRO A 2 -36.31 -21.75 -29.75
CA PRO A 2 -35.24 -20.75 -29.67
C PRO A 2 -35.05 -20.33 -28.21
N VAL A 3 -33.82 -20.42 -27.72
CA VAL A 3 -33.48 -19.97 -26.36
C VAL A 3 -33.50 -18.44 -26.35
N PRO A 4 -34.20 -17.78 -25.41
CA PRO A 4 -34.30 -16.32 -25.38
C PRO A 4 -32.93 -15.67 -25.14
N TRP A 5 -32.55 -14.73 -26.01
CA TRP A 5 -31.27 -14.00 -26.00
C TRP A 5 -30.98 -13.22 -24.70
N PHE A 6 -32.01 -12.98 -23.87
CA PHE A 6 -31.90 -12.22 -22.61
C PHE A 6 -31.05 -12.89 -21.53
N LEU A 7 -30.68 -14.17 -21.68
CA LEU A 7 -29.82 -14.86 -20.71
C LEU A 7 -28.31 -14.67 -20.98
N LEU A 8 -27.91 -14.17 -22.16
CA LEU A 8 -26.50 -13.87 -22.45
C LEU A 8 -26.01 -12.60 -21.74
N SER A 9 -26.91 -11.64 -21.49
CA SER A 9 -26.56 -10.37 -20.83
C SER A 9 -26.18 -10.53 -19.35
N LEU A 10 -26.56 -11.64 -18.70
CA LEU A 10 -26.24 -11.91 -17.30
C LEU A 10 -24.87 -12.59 -17.10
N ALA A 11 -24.23 -13.05 -18.18
CA ALA A 11 -22.90 -13.65 -18.14
C ALA A 11 -21.78 -12.65 -18.49
N LEU A 12 -22.11 -11.48 -19.04
CA LEU A 12 -21.14 -10.41 -19.27
C LEU A 12 -21.00 -9.59 -17.99
N GLY A 13 -19.89 -9.82 -17.32
CA GLY A 13 -19.49 -9.09 -16.12
C GLY A 13 -19.56 -7.58 -16.32
N ARG A 14 -19.77 -6.91 -15.19
CA ARG A 14 -19.78 -5.46 -14.98
C ARG A 14 -18.89 -4.75 -16.01
N SER A 15 -19.47 -3.77 -16.69
CA SER A 15 -18.79 -2.78 -17.53
C SER A 15 -17.38 -2.45 -17.01
N PRO A 16 -16.35 -2.42 -17.87
CA PRO A 16 -14.98 -2.17 -17.43
C PRO A 16 -14.94 -0.83 -16.70
N MET A 17 -14.74 -0.90 -15.38
CA MET A 17 -14.61 0.28 -14.55
C MET A 17 -13.28 0.94 -14.94
N VAL A 18 -13.36 2.05 -15.66
CA VAL A 18 -12.19 2.89 -15.93
C VAL A 18 -11.80 3.51 -14.59
N LEU A 19 -10.71 3.03 -14.00
CA LEU A 19 -10.15 3.62 -12.80
C LEU A 19 -9.31 4.83 -13.21
N PRO A 20 -9.69 6.06 -12.86
CA PRO A 20 -8.82 7.21 -13.07
C PRO A 20 -7.66 7.09 -12.09
N LEU A 21 -6.50 6.65 -12.58
CA LEU A 21 -5.28 6.53 -11.80
C LEU A 21 -4.48 7.82 -11.88
N GLU A 22 -3.92 8.25 -10.75
CA GLU A 22 -2.97 9.36 -10.73
C GLU A 22 -1.72 8.97 -11.53
N ARG A 23 -1.21 9.91 -12.33
CA ARG A 23 0.03 9.74 -13.11
C ARG A 23 1.19 10.40 -12.39
N LEU A 24 2.13 9.58 -11.93
CA LEU A 24 3.40 10.03 -11.35
C LEU A 24 4.38 10.42 -12.46
N VAL A 25 5.05 11.57 -12.26
CA VAL A 25 6.08 12.10 -13.15
C VAL A 25 7.45 11.92 -12.50
N GLY A 26 8.33 11.21 -13.18
CA GLY A 26 9.72 11.02 -12.75
C GLY A 26 10.10 9.54 -12.56
N PRO A 27 11.37 9.19 -12.77
CA PRO A 27 11.83 7.81 -12.74
C PRO A 27 12.21 7.30 -11.34
N GLN A 28 12.28 8.19 -10.33
CA GLN A 28 12.81 7.85 -9.01
C GLN A 28 11.72 7.61 -7.98
N ASP A 29 12.03 6.72 -7.03
CA ASP A 29 11.22 6.52 -5.85
C ASP A 29 11.33 7.73 -4.92
N ALA A 30 10.18 8.14 -4.40
CA ALA A 30 10.05 9.29 -3.54
C ALA A 30 9.27 8.91 -2.29
N THR A 31 9.53 9.64 -1.22
CA THR A 31 8.75 9.56 0.00
C THR A 31 8.18 10.92 0.34
N HIS A 32 6.92 10.93 0.79
CA HIS A 32 6.24 12.11 1.25
C HIS A 32 5.81 11.91 2.69
N SER A 33 5.73 12.98 3.45
CA SER A 33 5.25 12.94 4.82
C SER A 33 4.18 13.98 5.07
N SER A 34 3.30 13.69 6.01
CA SER A 34 2.31 14.65 6.47
C SER A 34 2.98 15.90 7.05
N PRO A 35 2.31 17.07 6.99
CA PRO A 35 2.88 18.33 7.47
C PRO A 35 3.45 18.22 8.90
N GLY A 36 4.68 18.69 9.07
CA GLY A 36 5.38 18.70 10.35
C GLY A 36 6.24 17.46 10.63
N LEU A 37 6.06 16.37 9.89
CA LEU A 37 6.99 15.24 9.91
C LEU A 37 8.15 15.47 8.93
N SER A 38 9.28 14.83 9.21
CA SER A 38 10.35 14.67 8.23
C SER A 38 10.52 13.18 7.93
N CYS A 39 10.59 12.82 6.65
CA CYS A 39 10.83 11.44 6.22
C CYS A 39 12.02 11.36 5.26
N HIS A 40 12.81 10.31 5.41
CA HIS A 40 13.95 10.03 4.55
C HIS A 40 13.90 8.57 4.08
N LEU A 41 14.04 8.36 2.77
CA LEU A 41 14.21 7.03 2.18
C LEU A 41 15.68 6.64 2.33
N TRP A 42 15.97 5.66 3.18
CA TRP A 42 17.34 5.23 3.46
C TRP A 42 17.88 4.22 2.46
N ASP A 43 17.07 3.21 2.15
CA ASP A 43 17.46 2.09 1.31
C ASP A 43 16.20 1.50 0.65
N ASP A 44 16.28 1.24 -0.64
CA ASP A 44 15.18 0.78 -1.49
C ASP A 44 15.17 -0.75 -1.71
N ASP A 45 16.16 -1.50 -1.21
CA ASP A 45 16.23 -2.97 -1.32
C ASP A 45 16.93 -3.64 -0.13
N ILE A 46 16.42 -3.41 1.08
CA ILE A 46 16.89 -4.13 2.27
C ILE A 46 16.34 -5.56 2.33
N LEU A 47 16.96 -6.40 3.15
CA LEU A 47 16.40 -7.72 3.47
C LEU A 47 15.13 -7.58 4.32
N CYS A 48 14.05 -8.24 3.90
CA CYS A 48 12.75 -8.28 4.56
C CYS A 48 12.78 -9.11 5.87
N LEU A 49 13.53 -8.68 6.87
CA LEU A 49 13.69 -9.38 8.14
C LEU A 49 12.94 -8.67 9.26
N PRO A 50 11.68 -9.06 9.55
CA PRO A 50 10.89 -8.42 10.60
C PRO A 50 11.41 -8.66 12.02
N GLY A 51 12.27 -9.67 12.22
CA GLY A 51 12.79 -10.05 13.53
C GLY A 51 11.70 -10.41 14.55
N ASP A 52 12.09 -10.55 15.81
CA ASP A 52 11.18 -10.79 16.93
C ASP A 52 10.61 -9.49 17.48
N ILE A 53 9.50 -9.61 18.22
CA ILE A 53 8.96 -8.46 18.97
C ILE A 53 9.89 -8.19 20.15
N MET A 54 10.38 -6.97 20.24
CA MET A 54 11.18 -6.49 21.36
C MET A 54 10.33 -5.63 22.31
N PRO A 55 10.56 -5.72 23.63
CA PRO A 55 9.93 -4.79 24.57
C PRO A 55 10.46 -3.37 24.36
N ALA A 56 9.57 -2.39 24.53
CA ALA A 56 9.95 -0.98 24.53
C ALA A 56 10.88 -0.70 25.72
N LEU A 57 12.09 -0.18 25.46
CA LEU A 57 13.05 0.20 26.50
C LEU A 57 12.97 1.69 26.88
N GLY A 58 11.95 2.41 26.38
CA GLY A 58 11.75 3.84 26.63
C GLY A 58 10.26 4.23 26.66
N PRO A 59 9.94 5.44 27.16
CA PRO A 59 8.56 5.82 27.47
C PRO A 59 7.70 6.07 26.23
N VAL A 60 8.31 6.27 25.06
CA VAL A 60 7.60 6.70 23.85
C VAL A 60 8.26 6.12 22.59
N LEU A 61 7.44 5.52 21.72
CA LEU A 61 7.78 4.88 20.45
C LEU A 61 6.82 5.35 19.36
N VAL A 62 7.30 5.45 18.13
CA VAL A 62 6.45 5.67 16.96
C VAL A 62 6.17 4.31 16.32
N VAL A 63 4.90 3.95 16.16
CA VAL A 63 4.48 2.66 15.61
C VAL A 63 3.52 2.81 14.44
N PRO A 64 3.59 1.94 13.42
CA PRO A 64 2.57 1.85 12.37
C PRO A 64 1.23 1.39 12.94
N THR A 65 0.18 2.14 12.64
CA THR A 65 -1.20 1.82 13.09
C THR A 65 -2.11 1.38 11.97
N HIS A 66 -1.93 1.93 10.76
CA HIS A 66 -2.79 1.63 9.62
C HIS A 66 -2.04 1.70 8.29
N LEU A 67 -2.36 0.76 7.38
CA LEU A 67 -1.84 0.73 6.01
C LEU A 67 -2.93 1.11 5.02
N GLN A 68 -2.60 1.99 4.08
CA GLN A 68 -3.42 2.34 2.93
C GLN A 68 -2.60 2.16 1.65
N THR A 69 -3.29 1.73 0.61
CA THR A 69 -2.70 1.56 -0.72
C THR A 69 -3.54 2.29 -1.74
N GLU A 70 -2.86 2.88 -2.72
CA GLU A 70 -3.47 3.55 -3.86
C GLU A 70 -2.79 3.05 -5.14
N LEU A 71 -3.58 2.89 -6.20
CA LEU A 71 -3.07 2.54 -7.50
C LEU A 71 -2.68 3.82 -8.25
N VAL A 72 -1.46 3.83 -8.76
CA VAL A 72 -0.91 4.95 -9.53
C VAL A 72 -0.24 4.40 -10.80
N LEU A 73 -0.13 5.25 -11.81
CA LEU A 73 0.63 4.95 -13.02
C LEU A 73 1.91 5.76 -13.00
N ARG A 74 3.05 5.09 -13.17
CA ARG A 74 4.31 5.79 -13.43
C ARG A 74 4.66 5.59 -14.89
N CYS A 75 4.84 6.70 -15.59
CA CYS A 75 5.01 6.69 -17.04
C CYS A 75 6.40 7.20 -17.40
N ARG A 76 7.18 6.37 -18.10
CA ARG A 76 8.48 6.77 -18.66
C ARG A 76 8.29 7.65 -19.91
N LYS A 77 7.24 7.35 -20.68
CA LYS A 77 6.76 8.11 -21.84
C LYS A 77 5.24 8.19 -21.81
N GLU A 78 4.63 8.96 -22.71
CA GLU A 78 3.18 9.21 -22.72
C GLU A 78 2.32 7.94 -22.80
N THR A 79 2.83 6.88 -23.45
CA THR A 79 2.14 5.60 -23.65
C THR A 79 2.78 4.42 -22.90
N ASP A 80 3.93 4.64 -22.28
CA ASP A 80 4.73 3.60 -21.61
C ASP A 80 4.63 3.81 -20.10
N CYS A 81 3.62 3.18 -19.51
CA CYS A 81 3.23 3.31 -18.12
C CYS A 81 3.08 1.94 -17.49
N ASP A 82 3.70 1.76 -16.32
CA ASP A 82 3.49 0.57 -15.52
C ASP A 82 2.52 0.87 -14.38
N LEU A 83 1.86 -0.19 -13.89
CA LEU A 83 1.01 -0.11 -12.72
C LEU A 83 1.88 -0.16 -11.46
N PHE A 84 1.60 0.75 -10.54
CA PHE A 84 2.37 0.96 -9.35
C PHE A 84 1.43 1.06 -8.14
N VAL A 85 1.89 0.60 -6.99
CA VAL A 85 1.16 0.63 -5.72
C VAL A 85 1.82 1.64 -4.79
N ARG A 86 1.19 2.80 -4.63
CA ARG A 86 1.55 3.81 -3.62
C ARG A 86 1.09 3.31 -2.25
N VAL A 87 1.96 3.42 -1.25
CA VAL A 87 1.68 2.92 0.10
C VAL A 87 1.75 4.07 1.10
N ALA A 88 0.68 4.29 1.86
CA ALA A 88 0.65 5.22 2.97
C ALA A 88 0.58 4.46 4.30
N VAL A 89 1.50 4.79 5.21
CA VAL A 89 1.57 4.23 6.56
C VAL A 89 1.21 5.32 7.56
N HIS A 90 0.14 5.10 8.32
CA HIS A 90 -0.23 5.97 9.43
C HIS A 90 0.55 5.56 10.67
N LEU A 91 1.00 6.57 11.41
CA LEU A 91 1.88 6.42 12.55
C LEU A 91 1.22 6.99 13.80
N ALA A 92 1.40 6.34 14.93
CA ALA A 92 1.00 6.87 16.22
C ALA A 92 2.11 6.71 17.25
N VAL A 93 1.97 7.48 18.32
CA VAL A 93 2.90 7.44 19.44
C VAL A 93 2.36 6.51 20.53
N HIS A 94 3.08 5.41 20.80
CA HIS A 94 2.78 4.40 21.83
C HIS A 94 3.92 4.28 22.86
N GLY A 95 3.65 3.78 24.07
CA GLY A 95 4.64 3.67 25.16
C GLY A 95 4.05 3.78 26.58
N HIS A 96 4.85 3.50 27.61
CA HIS A 96 4.45 3.67 29.01
C HIS A 96 5.07 4.96 29.54
N TRP A 97 4.25 5.98 29.78
CA TRP A 97 4.69 7.19 30.48
C TRP A 97 4.79 6.87 31.97
N GLU A 98 5.99 6.58 32.47
CA GLU A 98 6.27 6.73 33.90
C GLU A 98 6.27 8.22 34.19
N GLU A 99 5.27 8.70 34.93
CA GLU A 99 5.38 9.98 35.61
C GLU A 99 6.67 9.93 36.45
N PRO A 100 7.55 10.93 36.36
CA PRO A 100 8.73 10.96 37.21
C PRO A 100 8.24 10.88 38.66
N GLU A 101 8.73 9.87 39.41
CA GLU A 101 8.46 9.79 40.84
C GLU A 101 8.90 11.11 41.46
N ASP A 102 7.95 11.81 42.07
CA ASP A 102 8.19 12.99 42.90
C ASP A 102 9.03 12.57 44.12
N GLU A 103 10.34 12.37 43.92
CA GLU A 103 11.28 12.48 45.00
C GLU A 103 11.37 13.95 45.41
N LYS A 104 10.48 14.37 46.31
CA LYS A 104 10.80 15.31 47.40
C LYS A 104 9.70 15.39 48.44
N LYS A 105 9.98 14.77 49.58
CA LYS A 105 9.55 15.30 50.87
C LYS A 105 10.24 16.65 51.13
N PHE A 106 9.51 17.50 51.85
CA PHE A 106 9.89 18.73 52.57
C PHE A 106 9.93 20.06 51.80
N GLY A 107 8.75 20.69 51.82
CA GLY A 107 8.42 22.11 51.95
C GLY A 107 9.51 23.17 51.83
N GLU A 108 9.29 24.11 50.90
CA GLU A 108 9.35 25.56 51.11
C GLU A 108 8.71 26.23 49.88
N ALA A 109 7.98 27.33 50.07
CA ALA A 109 7.18 27.97 49.03
C ALA A 109 8.06 28.61 47.94
N ALA A 110 7.97 28.11 46.71
CA ALA A 110 8.42 28.82 45.52
C ALA A 110 7.52 28.47 44.32
N ASP A 111 7.13 29.53 43.61
CA ASP A 111 6.44 29.64 42.33
C ASP A 111 6.34 28.35 41.48
N PRO A 112 5.14 27.89 41.09
CA PRO A 112 4.99 26.77 40.16
C PRO A 112 5.34 27.23 38.75
N GLY A 113 6.64 27.41 38.50
CA GLY A 113 7.19 27.42 37.15
C GLY A 113 6.95 26.05 36.55
N LEU A 114 5.89 25.94 35.75
CA LEU A 114 5.57 24.80 34.89
C LEU A 114 6.86 24.31 34.21
N GLU A 115 7.46 23.23 34.72
CA GLU A 115 8.51 22.52 34.01
C GLU A 115 7.86 21.95 32.74
N LYS A 116 8.06 22.66 31.62
CA LYS A 116 7.65 22.18 30.31
C LYS A 116 8.27 20.80 30.10
N PRO A 117 7.51 19.78 29.66
CA PRO A 117 8.09 18.51 29.28
C PRO A 117 9.22 18.80 28.29
N ARG A 118 10.40 18.23 28.53
CA ARG A 118 11.51 18.34 27.58
C ARG A 118 11.00 17.81 26.24
N ASN A 119 10.82 18.74 25.32
CA ASN A 119 10.33 18.52 23.97
C ASN A 119 11.38 17.71 23.18
N VAL A 120 11.40 16.39 23.35
CA VAL A 120 12.31 15.49 22.63
C VAL A 120 11.66 15.07 21.32
N SER A 121 12.36 15.28 20.21
CA SER A 121 11.96 14.72 18.91
C SER A 121 12.12 13.21 18.93
N LEU A 122 11.15 12.48 18.39
CA LEU A 122 11.25 11.04 18.24
C LEU A 122 11.71 10.68 16.84
N GLN A 123 12.44 9.58 16.74
CA GLN A 123 12.93 9.03 15.48
C GLN A 123 12.56 7.56 15.43
N ALA A 124 12.08 7.10 14.29
CA ALA A 124 11.78 5.70 14.07
C ALA A 124 12.12 5.27 12.65
N GLN A 125 12.49 4.00 12.52
CA GLN A 125 12.69 3.37 11.23
C GLN A 125 11.48 2.49 10.95
N VAL A 126 10.85 2.69 9.80
CA VAL A 126 9.66 1.98 9.32
C VAL A 126 10.06 1.20 8.08
N VAL A 127 9.89 -0.10 8.13
CA VAL A 127 10.07 -0.98 6.98
C VAL A 127 8.75 -1.15 6.27
N LEU A 128 8.76 -0.99 4.96
CA LEU A 128 7.70 -1.42 4.06
C LEU A 128 8.18 -2.63 3.26
N SER A 129 7.41 -3.70 3.32
CA SER A 129 7.67 -4.92 2.55
C SER A 129 6.55 -5.14 1.56
N PHE A 130 6.90 -5.35 0.31
CA PHE A 130 5.96 -5.57 -0.78
C PHE A 130 6.27 -6.89 -1.47
N GLN A 131 5.27 -7.76 -1.55
CA GLN A 131 5.38 -9.06 -2.18
C GLN A 131 4.35 -9.17 -3.31
N ALA A 132 4.85 -9.31 -4.53
CA ALA A 132 4.06 -9.59 -5.73
C ALA A 132 4.71 -10.80 -6.42
N TYR A 133 4.17 -11.99 -6.19
CA TYR A 133 4.83 -13.24 -6.58
C TYR A 133 5.21 -13.23 -8.08
N PRO A 134 6.47 -13.55 -8.44
CA PRO A 134 7.53 -14.13 -7.60
C PRO A 134 8.45 -13.12 -6.90
N THR A 135 8.23 -11.82 -7.08
CA THR A 135 9.09 -10.74 -6.58
C THR A 135 8.73 -10.30 -5.17
N ALA A 136 9.74 -9.88 -4.41
CA ALA A 136 9.58 -9.21 -3.13
C ALA A 136 10.62 -8.09 -3.03
N ARG A 137 10.20 -6.91 -2.55
CA ARG A 137 11.07 -5.76 -2.26
C ARG A 137 10.79 -5.22 -0.87
N CYS A 138 11.81 -4.65 -0.23
CA CYS A 138 11.66 -3.99 1.06
C CYS A 138 12.39 -2.65 1.07
N VAL A 139 11.71 -1.62 1.54
CA VAL A 139 12.27 -0.28 1.69
C VAL A 139 12.31 0.12 3.15
N LEU A 140 13.37 0.85 3.53
CA LEU A 140 13.57 1.41 4.84
C LEU A 140 13.33 2.92 4.81
N LEU A 141 12.34 3.35 5.58
CA LEU A 141 11.99 4.75 5.75
C LEU A 141 12.38 5.18 7.16
N GLU A 142 13.00 6.34 7.30
CA GLU A 142 13.19 6.96 8.60
C GLU A 142 12.23 8.13 8.74
N VAL A 143 11.59 8.21 9.89
CA VAL A 143 10.68 9.29 10.24
C VAL A 143 11.18 10.01 11.49
N GLN A 144 11.21 11.33 11.42
CA GLN A 144 11.46 12.20 12.56
C GLN A 144 10.18 12.95 12.91
N VAL A 145 9.71 12.74 14.13
CA VAL A 145 8.53 13.39 14.70
C VAL A 145 9.01 14.54 15.60
N PRO A 146 8.65 15.80 15.30
CA PRO A 146 9.00 16.91 16.16
C PRO A 146 8.25 16.80 17.49
N ALA A 147 8.88 17.26 18.56
CA ALA A 147 8.33 17.19 19.91
C ALA A 147 6.92 17.81 20.06
N ALA A 148 6.57 18.82 19.25
CA ALA A 148 5.25 19.43 19.26
C ALA A 148 4.11 18.47 18.86
N LEU A 149 4.42 17.41 18.13
CA LEU A 149 3.48 16.37 17.69
C LEU A 149 3.53 15.12 18.58
N VAL A 150 4.47 15.06 19.55
CA VAL A 150 4.63 13.90 20.42
C VAL A 150 3.58 13.96 21.52
N GLN A 151 2.40 13.40 21.24
CA GLN A 151 1.33 13.20 22.21
C GLN A 151 0.99 11.72 22.29
N PHE A 152 0.89 11.21 23.51
CA PHE A 152 0.64 9.80 23.75
C PHE A 152 -0.71 9.33 23.19
N GLY A 153 -0.71 8.17 22.53
CA GLY A 153 -1.91 7.56 21.94
C GLY A 153 -2.47 8.32 20.73
N GLN A 154 -1.79 9.38 20.28
CA GLN A 154 -2.23 10.22 19.18
C GLN A 154 -1.53 9.83 17.87
N SER A 155 -2.27 10.00 16.77
CA SER A 155 -1.70 9.91 15.43
C SER A 155 -0.76 11.10 15.20
N VAL A 156 0.43 10.81 14.69
CA VAL A 156 1.42 11.83 14.30
C VAL A 156 1.36 12.13 12.80
N GLY A 157 0.46 11.46 12.08
CA GLY A 157 0.27 11.60 10.65
C GLY A 157 0.71 10.36 9.88
N SER A 158 1.15 10.55 8.65
CA SER A 158 1.44 9.46 7.73
C SER A 158 2.71 9.70 6.90
N ILE A 159 3.39 8.61 6.58
CA ILE A 159 4.44 8.58 5.57
C ILE A 159 3.93 7.85 4.34
N VAL A 160 4.28 8.33 3.16
CA VAL A 160 3.87 7.79 1.87
C VAL A 160 5.13 7.38 1.11
N TYR A 161 5.11 6.18 0.56
CA TYR A 161 6.11 5.68 -0.37
C TYR A 161 5.48 5.60 -1.75
N ASP A 162 6.08 6.29 -2.73
CA ASP A 162 5.35 6.65 -3.93
C ASP A 162 4.98 5.47 -4.79
N CYS A 163 5.83 4.45 -4.94
CA CYS A 163 5.30 3.17 -5.37
C CYS A 163 6.24 1.97 -5.43
N PHE A 164 5.63 0.79 -5.28
CA PHE A 164 6.15 -0.49 -5.74
C PHE A 164 5.58 -0.86 -7.11
N GLU A 165 6.44 -1.34 -8.00
CA GLU A 165 6.00 -1.84 -9.31
C GLU A 165 5.20 -3.13 -9.13
N ALA A 166 4.08 -3.25 -9.85
CA ALA A 166 3.24 -4.43 -9.74
C ALA A 166 2.56 -4.80 -11.06
N ALA A 167 2.46 -6.11 -11.32
CA ALA A 167 1.85 -6.61 -12.53
C ALA A 167 0.32 -6.52 -12.47
N LEU A 168 -0.30 -6.19 -13.60
CA LEU A 168 -1.76 -6.22 -13.76
C LEU A 168 -2.32 -7.61 -13.43
N GLY A 169 -3.45 -7.64 -12.74
CA GLY A 169 -4.10 -8.90 -12.34
C GLY A 169 -3.35 -9.73 -11.30
N SER A 170 -2.25 -9.23 -10.73
CA SER A 170 -1.54 -9.93 -9.65
C SER A 170 -2.20 -9.72 -8.28
N GLU A 171 -2.02 -10.68 -7.38
CA GLU A 171 -2.26 -10.48 -5.96
C GLU A 171 -0.99 -9.95 -5.31
N VAL A 172 -1.10 -8.87 -4.54
CA VAL A 172 0.04 -8.25 -3.84
C VAL A 172 -0.22 -8.19 -2.35
N GLN A 173 0.82 -8.43 -1.56
CA GLN A 173 0.82 -8.37 -0.11
C GLN A 173 1.79 -7.29 0.35
N THR A 174 1.31 -6.37 1.18
CA THR A 174 2.09 -5.29 1.76
C THR A 174 2.15 -5.45 3.27
N TRP A 175 3.34 -5.36 3.85
CA TRP A 175 3.55 -5.34 5.30
C TRP A 175 4.26 -4.07 5.75
N SER A 176 3.96 -3.64 6.97
CA SER A 176 4.70 -2.56 7.63
C SER A 176 4.98 -2.89 9.08
N TYR A 177 6.17 -2.51 9.54
CA TYR A 177 6.63 -2.65 10.92
C TYR A 177 7.77 -1.68 11.21
N THR A 178 8.05 -1.41 12.47
CA THR A 178 9.25 -0.66 12.87
C THR A 178 10.48 -1.55 12.95
N GLN A 179 11.66 -0.94 12.85
CA GLN A 179 12.94 -1.57 13.14
C GLN A 179 13.66 -0.79 14.26
N PRO A 180 13.83 -1.35 15.48
CA PRO A 180 13.35 -2.65 15.96
C PRO A 180 11.83 -2.79 16.00
N ARG A 181 11.34 -4.03 16.00
CA ARG A 181 9.90 -4.32 15.95
C ARG A 181 9.30 -4.39 17.34
N TYR A 182 8.44 -3.45 17.69
CA TYR A 182 7.78 -3.39 19.00
C TYR A 182 6.35 -3.96 19.00
N GLU A 183 5.71 -4.00 17.83
CA GLU A 183 4.34 -4.47 17.67
C GLU A 183 4.22 -5.54 16.57
N LYS A 184 2.99 -6.04 16.41
CA LYS A 184 2.65 -6.93 15.29
C LYS A 184 2.74 -6.15 13.98
N LYS A 185 3.29 -6.78 12.95
CA LYS A 185 3.30 -6.18 11.60
C LYS A 185 1.87 -5.92 11.11
N LEU A 186 1.68 -4.78 10.46
CA LEU A 186 0.50 -4.51 9.66
C LEU A 186 0.56 -5.35 8.39
N ASN A 187 -0.60 -5.78 7.89
CA ASN A 187 -0.71 -6.55 6.66
C ASN A 187 -1.91 -6.09 5.83
N LEU A 188 -1.70 -5.96 4.53
CA LEU A 188 -2.75 -5.67 3.56
C LEU A 188 -2.53 -6.50 2.31
N THR A 189 -3.57 -7.24 1.90
CA THR A 189 -3.58 -8.03 0.66
C THR A 189 -4.60 -7.41 -0.29
N GLN A 190 -4.22 -7.20 -1.55
CA GLN A 190 -5.11 -6.66 -2.57
C GLN A 190 -4.91 -7.36 -3.92
N GLN A 191 -6.00 -7.50 -4.67
CA GLN A 191 -5.99 -7.98 -6.05
C GLN A 191 -5.92 -6.78 -7.00
N LEU A 192 -4.93 -6.76 -7.89
CA LEU A 192 -4.78 -5.70 -8.87
C LEU A 192 -5.74 -5.90 -10.06
N PRO A 193 -6.19 -4.80 -10.70
CA PRO A 193 -7.05 -4.89 -11.85
C PRO A 193 -6.32 -5.58 -13.01
N ALA A 194 -7.04 -6.43 -13.74
CA ALA A 194 -6.60 -6.96 -15.02
C ALA A 194 -7.17 -6.10 -16.14
N LEU A 195 -6.40 -5.88 -17.21
CA LEU A 195 -6.91 -5.19 -18.39
C LEU A 195 -7.96 -6.07 -19.09
N PRO A 196 -9.18 -5.57 -19.35
CA PRO A 196 -10.15 -6.27 -20.18
C PRO A 196 -9.83 -5.98 -21.65
N TRP A 197 -9.02 -6.83 -22.26
CA TRP A 197 -8.59 -6.73 -23.66
C TRP A 197 -9.63 -7.27 -24.66
N LEU A 198 -10.69 -7.94 -24.16
CA LEU A 198 -11.74 -8.54 -24.97
C LEU A 198 -13.06 -7.78 -24.79
N ASN A 199 -13.60 -7.29 -25.90
CA ASN A 199 -14.95 -6.75 -25.97
C ASN A 199 -15.80 -7.58 -26.95
N VAL A 200 -17.11 -7.63 -26.72
CA VAL A 200 -18.05 -8.34 -27.59
C VAL A 200 -19.06 -7.34 -28.12
N SER A 201 -19.11 -7.14 -29.43
CA SER A 201 -20.11 -6.31 -30.09
C SER A 201 -20.98 -7.18 -30.98
N ALA A 202 -22.29 -7.15 -30.77
CA ALA A 202 -23.26 -7.69 -31.71
C ALA A 202 -23.87 -6.51 -32.47
N ASP A 203 -23.48 -6.35 -33.73
CA ASP A 203 -24.05 -5.33 -34.62
C ASP A 203 -24.66 -6.04 -35.83
N GLY A 204 -25.97 -5.88 -36.02
CA GLY A 204 -26.77 -6.64 -36.98
C GLY A 204 -26.80 -8.15 -36.68
N ASP A 205 -26.65 -8.97 -37.73
CA ASP A 205 -26.74 -10.44 -37.66
C ASP A 205 -25.45 -11.14 -37.19
N ASN A 206 -24.38 -10.38 -36.90
CA ASN A 206 -23.06 -10.93 -36.60
C ASN A 206 -22.59 -10.57 -35.18
N ALA A 207 -22.06 -11.55 -34.46
CA ALA A 207 -21.30 -11.34 -33.24
C ALA A 207 -19.82 -11.13 -33.58
N ARG A 208 -19.22 -10.05 -33.09
CA ARG A 208 -17.79 -9.73 -33.24
C ARG A 208 -17.11 -9.73 -31.88
N LEU A 209 -15.99 -10.43 -31.81
CA LEU A 209 -15.04 -10.37 -30.69
C LEU A 209 -13.96 -9.35 -31.06
N VAL A 210 -13.90 -8.24 -30.33
CA VAL A 210 -12.91 -7.17 -30.53
C VAL A 210 -11.81 -7.35 -29.49
N LEU A 211 -10.62 -7.68 -29.97
CA LEU A 211 -9.42 -7.86 -29.17
C LEU A 211 -8.53 -6.63 -29.33
N ASN A 212 -8.42 -5.81 -28.30
CA ASN A 212 -7.54 -4.63 -28.30
C ASN A 212 -6.15 -5.05 -27.82
N VAL A 213 -5.32 -5.52 -28.75
CA VAL A 213 -3.95 -6.00 -28.52
C VAL A 213 -2.96 -5.23 -29.40
N SER A 214 -1.71 -5.11 -28.95
CA SER A 214 -0.63 -4.54 -29.76
C SER A 214 -0.29 -5.43 -30.96
N GLU A 215 0.17 -4.84 -32.08
CA GLU A 215 0.60 -5.58 -33.27
C GLU A 215 1.75 -6.57 -32.99
N GLU A 216 2.58 -6.26 -31.98
CA GLU A 216 3.71 -7.09 -31.56
C GLU A 216 3.31 -8.24 -30.62
N GLN A 217 2.06 -8.27 -30.17
CA GLN A 217 1.63 -9.19 -29.13
C GLN A 217 1.24 -10.55 -29.70
N HIS A 218 1.97 -11.59 -29.31
CA HIS A 218 1.61 -12.97 -29.62
C HIS A 218 0.58 -13.49 -28.59
N PHE A 219 -0.56 -13.98 -29.08
CA PHE A 219 -1.60 -14.58 -28.26
C PHE A 219 -2.25 -15.77 -28.97
N SER A 220 -2.84 -16.67 -28.18
CA SER A 220 -3.63 -17.79 -28.68
C SER A 220 -5.08 -17.61 -28.25
N LEU A 221 -6.00 -17.60 -29.22
CA LEU A 221 -7.44 -17.52 -28.97
C LEU A 221 -8.06 -18.91 -29.14
N PHE A 222 -8.75 -19.41 -28.11
CA PHE A 222 -9.47 -20.68 -28.15
C PHE A 222 -10.96 -20.45 -27.91
N LEU A 223 -11.79 -20.83 -28.88
CA LEU A 223 -13.24 -20.88 -28.74
C LEU A 223 -13.67 -22.31 -28.43
N TYR A 224 -14.47 -22.50 -27.39
CA TYR A 224 -14.94 -23.81 -26.99
C TYR A 224 -16.37 -23.74 -26.45
N TRP A 225 -17.08 -24.86 -26.58
CA TRP A 225 -18.40 -25.03 -25.98
C TRP A 225 -18.26 -25.59 -24.56
N LYS A 226 -18.65 -24.80 -23.55
CA LYS A 226 -18.66 -25.23 -22.15
C LYS A 226 -19.77 -26.26 -21.93
N GLN A 227 -19.41 -27.45 -21.45
CA GLN A 227 -20.36 -28.53 -21.15
C GLN A 227 -20.57 -28.69 -19.65
N VAL A 228 -21.73 -29.24 -19.27
CA VAL A 228 -22.08 -29.50 -17.86
C VAL A 228 -21.26 -30.67 -17.29
N GLN A 229 -20.87 -31.63 -18.13
CA GLN A 229 -19.98 -32.74 -17.78
C GLN A 229 -19.06 -33.07 -18.96
N GLY A 230 -17.80 -33.39 -18.66
CA GLY A 230 -16.78 -33.74 -19.64
C GLY A 230 -15.89 -32.57 -20.06
N PRO A 231 -14.78 -32.84 -20.77
CA PRO A 231 -13.88 -31.81 -21.25
C PRO A 231 -14.57 -30.88 -22.26
N PRO A 232 -14.19 -29.60 -22.32
CA PRO A 232 -14.76 -28.64 -23.26
C PRO A 232 -14.56 -29.12 -24.70
N LYS A 233 -15.61 -29.01 -25.53
CA LYS A 233 -15.50 -29.33 -26.96
C LYS A 233 -14.94 -28.12 -27.70
N PRO A 234 -13.87 -28.28 -28.52
CA PRO A 234 -13.48 -27.23 -29.45
C PRO A 234 -14.65 -26.94 -30.41
N LEU A 235 -14.82 -25.67 -30.74
CA LEU A 235 -15.76 -25.22 -31.77
C LEU A 235 -15.28 -25.62 -33.16
#